data_AF-A0A927Y2C6-F1
#
_entry.id   AF-A0A927Y2C6-F1
#
_cell.length_a   1.000
_cell.length_b   1.000
_cell.length_c   1.000
_cell.angle_alpha   90.00
_cell.angle_beta   90.00
_cell.angle_gamma   90.00
#
_symmetry.space_group_name_H-M   'P 1'
#
loop_
_entity.id
_entity.type
_entity.pdbx_description
1 polymer ?
#
loop_
_entity_poly.entity_id
_entity_poly.type
_entity_poly.pdbx_seq_one_letter_code
_entity_poly.pdbx_strand_id
1 'polypeptide(L)'
;MIRQAPQKNIFRTEKKTKNFFAEFKKFITRGNVVDMSVGVIVGGAFTAIVNGMGNFILKPIVNWFLALIFGANSLSDIYSFLTKAYKDVVDEAGVVIGQELDLAQSIYIDWGSFINAILNFLITAFVLFAIVKVINKSRENASNAKKLTREQKAELKANGVNRRDKAAVEAYFAEKQRLADEAAAAEAAAAAEKAKLDREANPTTEDLLKLILAELKKN
;
A
#
# COMPACT_ATOMS: atom_id res chain seq x y z
N MET A 1 30.17 -34.47 -73.61
CA MET A 1 30.21 -33.16 -72.92
C MET A 1 29.03 -33.06 -71.96
N ILE A 2 29.24 -33.34 -70.67
CA ILE A 2 28.22 -33.19 -69.63
C ILE A 2 28.51 -31.86 -68.94
N ARG A 3 27.68 -30.83 -69.20
CA ARG A 3 27.76 -29.54 -68.51
C ARG A 3 27.11 -29.69 -67.13
N GLN A 4 27.90 -29.66 -66.06
CA GLN A 4 27.40 -29.55 -64.70
C GLN A 4 26.76 -28.17 -64.49
N ALA A 5 25.54 -28.13 -63.95
CA ALA A 5 24.89 -26.91 -63.50
C ALA A 5 25.56 -26.40 -62.20
N PRO A 6 25.68 -25.08 -61.99
CA PRO A 6 26.27 -24.55 -60.76
C PRO A 6 25.33 -24.74 -59.57
N GLN A 7 25.83 -25.36 -58.50
CA GLN A 7 25.12 -25.43 -57.21
C GLN A 7 24.95 -24.02 -56.64
N LYS A 8 23.70 -23.57 -56.51
CA LYS A 8 23.37 -22.35 -55.77
C LYS A 8 23.56 -22.61 -54.27
N ASN A 9 24.53 -21.93 -53.68
CA ASN A 9 24.84 -21.94 -52.26
C ASN A 9 23.57 -21.72 -51.40
N ILE A 10 23.24 -22.72 -50.58
CA ILE A 10 22.11 -22.76 -49.64
C ILE A 10 22.43 -22.18 -48.26
N PHE A 11 23.40 -21.28 -48.12
CA PHE A 11 23.64 -20.60 -46.84
C PHE A 11 22.72 -19.39 -46.65
N ARG A 12 21.45 -19.67 -46.34
CA ARG A 12 20.57 -18.68 -45.74
C ARG A 12 20.97 -18.52 -44.27
N THR A 13 21.71 -17.45 -43.95
CA THR A 13 21.95 -17.06 -42.56
C THR A 13 20.62 -16.67 -41.89
N GLU A 14 20.05 -17.58 -41.11
CA GLU A 14 18.92 -17.33 -40.20
C GLU A 14 19.31 -16.23 -39.19
N LYS A 15 18.79 -15.02 -39.40
CA LYS A 15 19.00 -13.87 -38.51
C LYS A 15 18.09 -14.00 -37.28
N LYS A 16 18.48 -14.86 -36.32
CA LYS A 16 17.69 -15.26 -35.15
C LYS A 16 17.85 -14.38 -33.89
N THR A 17 18.08 -13.07 -34.04
CA THR A 17 18.30 -12.15 -32.90
C THR A 17 17.08 -11.35 -32.47
N LYS A 18 15.93 -11.46 -33.15
CA LYS A 18 14.68 -10.74 -32.78
C LYS A 18 13.83 -11.47 -31.73
N ASN A 19 14.23 -12.67 -31.29
CA ASN A 19 13.38 -13.52 -30.46
C ASN A 19 13.47 -13.20 -28.96
N PHE A 20 14.65 -12.87 -28.42
CA PHE A 20 14.80 -12.58 -26.99
C PHE A 20 14.04 -11.30 -26.56
N PHE A 21 14.19 -10.19 -27.30
CA PHE A 21 13.50 -8.95 -26.95
C PHE A 21 11.98 -9.06 -27.13
N ALA A 22 11.51 -9.85 -28.10
CA ALA A 22 10.10 -10.13 -28.28
C ALA A 22 9.54 -11.03 -27.17
N GLU A 23 10.28 -12.05 -26.75
CA GLU A 23 9.94 -12.92 -25.60
C GLU A 23 9.99 -12.15 -24.28
N PHE A 24 10.98 -11.27 -24.10
CA PHE A 24 11.12 -10.38 -22.96
C PHE A 24 9.96 -9.38 -22.89
N LYS A 25 9.62 -8.73 -24.02
CA LYS A 25 8.44 -7.86 -24.11
C LYS A 25 7.17 -8.62 -23.78
N LYS A 26 6.99 -9.82 -24.33
CA LYS A 26 5.83 -10.69 -24.06
C LYS A 26 5.75 -11.10 -22.59
N PHE A 27 6.90 -11.34 -21.95
CA PHE A 27 7.02 -11.68 -20.54
C PHE A 27 6.63 -10.51 -19.63
N ILE A 28 7.19 -9.32 -19.82
CA ILE A 28 6.84 -8.14 -19.02
C ILE A 28 5.40 -7.68 -19.26
N THR A 29 4.88 -7.81 -20.49
CA THR A 29 3.46 -7.49 -20.74
C THR A 29 2.47 -8.49 -20.13
N ARG A 30 2.92 -9.57 -19.46
CA ARG A 30 2.02 -10.35 -18.60
C ARG A 30 1.58 -9.42 -17.46
N GLY A 31 0.31 -9.00 -17.50
CA GLY A 31 -0.21 -7.86 -16.75
C GLY A 31 0.03 -7.87 -15.23
N ASN A 32 0.28 -9.02 -14.62
CA ASN A 32 0.58 -9.09 -13.19
C ASN A 32 2.07 -8.89 -12.84
N VAL A 33 2.99 -9.08 -13.80
CA VAL A 33 4.44 -9.04 -13.54
C VAL A 33 4.95 -7.61 -13.45
N VAL A 34 4.56 -6.74 -14.38
CA VAL A 34 5.05 -5.35 -14.41
C VAL A 34 4.56 -4.55 -13.21
N ASP A 35 3.29 -4.66 -12.82
CA ASP A 35 2.77 -3.92 -11.68
C ASP A 35 3.39 -4.40 -10.36
N MET A 36 3.66 -5.70 -10.22
CA MET A 36 4.39 -6.25 -9.09
C MET A 36 5.86 -5.79 -9.08
N SER A 37 6.54 -5.85 -10.23
CA SER A 37 7.95 -5.46 -10.38
C SER A 37 8.16 -3.96 -10.09
N VAL A 38 7.26 -3.10 -10.55
CA VAL A 38 7.32 -1.65 -10.27
C VAL A 38 7.15 -1.40 -8.77
N GLY A 39 6.22 -2.10 -8.10
CA GLY A 39 6.02 -1.99 -6.66
C GLY A 39 7.28 -2.32 -5.85
N VAL A 40 7.99 -3.40 -6.21
CA VAL A 40 9.22 -3.82 -5.52
C VAL A 40 10.37 -2.83 -5.73
N ILE A 41 10.59 -2.37 -6.97
CA ILE A 41 11.67 -1.42 -7.30
C ILE A 41 11.42 -0.07 -6.62
N VAL A 42 10.20 0.44 -6.69
CA VAL A 42 9.83 1.72 -6.06
C VAL A 42 9.88 1.58 -4.53
N GLY A 43 9.43 0.45 -3.97
CA GLY A 43 9.52 0.18 -2.53
C GLY A 43 10.96 0.15 -2.01
N GLY A 44 11.89 -0.48 -2.75
CA GLY A 44 13.31 -0.49 -2.40
C GLY A 44 13.95 0.90 -2.47
N ALA A 45 13.71 1.63 -3.56
CA ALA A 45 14.23 3.00 -3.73
C ALA A 45 13.67 3.97 -2.68
N PHE A 46 12.38 3.87 -2.36
CA PHE A 46 11.74 4.67 -1.33
C PHE A 46 12.28 4.38 0.06
N THR A 47 12.49 3.10 0.40
CA THR A 47 13.12 2.70 1.67
C THR A 47 14.51 3.30 1.82
N ALA A 48 15.31 3.35 0.74
CA ALA A 48 16.62 3.99 0.76
C ALA A 48 16.52 5.51 1.03
N ILE A 49 15.54 6.20 0.46
CA ILE A 49 15.31 7.64 0.70
C ILE A 49 14.94 7.88 2.17
N VAL A 50 14.03 7.09 2.72
CA VAL A 50 13.61 7.22 4.13
C VAL A 50 14.79 6.93 5.06
N ASN A 51 15.55 5.86 4.81
CA ASN A 51 16.75 5.55 5.57
C ASN A 51 17.80 6.66 5.48
N GLY A 52 18.00 7.25 4.30
CA GLY A 52 18.89 8.38 4.10
C GLY A 52 18.44 9.60 4.91
N MET A 53 17.15 9.95 4.87
CA MET A 53 16.62 11.06 5.66
C MET A 53 16.73 10.80 7.17
N GLY A 54 16.44 9.57 7.63
CA GLY A 54 16.64 9.16 9.02
C GLY A 54 18.09 9.33 9.46
N ASN A 55 19.03 8.79 8.68
CA ASN A 55 20.44 8.75 9.02
C ASN A 55 21.15 10.11 8.88
N PHE A 56 20.85 10.89 7.85
CA PHE A 56 21.60 12.10 7.52
C PHE A 56 20.95 13.40 8.00
N ILE A 57 19.63 13.42 8.19
CA ILE A 57 18.91 14.62 8.61
C ILE A 57 18.44 14.44 10.06
N LEU A 58 17.79 13.33 10.37
CA LEU A 58 17.14 13.17 11.67
C LEU A 58 18.13 12.79 12.78
N LYS A 59 19.10 11.89 12.54
CA LYS A 59 20.13 11.57 13.55
C LYS A 59 20.90 12.81 14.06
N PRO A 60 21.38 13.75 13.20
CA PRO A 60 22.01 14.97 13.70
C PRO A 60 21.08 15.83 14.56
N ILE A 61 19.80 15.98 14.17
CA ILE A 61 18.81 16.76 14.93
C ILE A 61 18.54 16.12 16.29
N VAL A 62 18.42 14.80 16.33
CA VAL A 62 18.19 14.02 17.55
C VAL A 62 19.40 14.09 18.47
N ASN A 63 20.60 13.91 17.95
CA ASN A 63 21.83 14.04 18.72
C ASN A 63 22.01 15.45 19.27
N TRP A 64 21.70 16.48 18.49
CA TRP A 64 21.72 17.87 18.95
C TRP A 64 20.71 18.11 20.08
N PHE A 65 19.49 17.60 19.94
CA PHE A 65 18.45 17.72 20.96
C PHE A 65 18.78 16.95 22.26
N LEU A 66 19.32 15.73 22.14
CA LEU A 66 19.80 14.94 23.26
C LEU A 66 20.97 15.63 23.97
N ALA A 67 21.91 16.20 23.21
CA ALA A 67 23.04 16.93 23.77
C ALA A 67 22.61 18.17 24.57
N LEU A 68 21.49 18.81 24.19
CA LEU A 68 20.92 19.94 24.92
C LEU A 68 20.35 19.54 26.29
N ILE A 69 19.82 18.31 26.42
CA ILE A 69 19.15 17.83 27.64
C ILE A 69 20.11 17.05 28.56
N PHE A 70 20.99 16.24 27.97
CA PHE A 70 21.85 15.29 28.69
C PHE A 70 23.34 15.61 28.60
N GLY A 71 23.73 16.68 27.90
CA GLY A 71 25.13 17.04 27.64
C GLY A 71 25.71 16.38 26.39
N ALA A 72 26.80 16.94 25.86
CA ALA A 72 27.50 16.38 24.70
C ALA A 72 27.97 14.94 25.02
N ASN A 73 27.78 14.01 24.06
CA ASN A 73 28.13 12.59 24.15
C ASN A 73 27.24 11.72 25.05
N SER A 74 25.98 12.10 25.27
CA SER A 74 25.01 11.38 26.13
C SER A 74 24.81 9.88 25.85
N LEU A 75 25.33 9.35 24.74
CA LEU A 75 25.21 7.94 24.34
C LEU A 75 26.55 7.30 23.96
N SER A 76 27.65 8.04 23.85
CA SER A 76 28.85 7.53 23.17
C SER A 76 29.72 6.63 24.04
N ASP A 77 29.58 6.67 25.36
CA ASP A 77 30.47 5.97 26.30
C ASP A 77 29.74 4.96 27.19
N ILE A 78 28.56 4.49 26.77
CA ILE A 78 27.77 3.52 27.53
C ILE A 78 28.15 2.11 27.08
N TYR A 79 29.28 1.63 27.61
CA TYR A 79 29.79 0.30 27.33
C TYR A 79 29.67 -0.63 28.53
N SER A 80 29.18 -1.85 28.29
CA SER A 80 29.31 -2.95 29.24
C SER A 80 30.33 -3.94 28.72
N PHE A 81 31.47 -4.05 29.40
CA PHE A 81 32.54 -4.99 29.03
C PHE A 81 32.30 -6.34 29.70
N LEU A 82 32.29 -7.41 28.90
CA LEU A 82 32.22 -8.80 29.37
C LEU A 82 33.63 -9.35 29.57
N THR A 83 34.55 -8.99 28.67
CA THR A 83 35.99 -9.24 28.80
C THR A 83 36.71 -7.97 28.38
N LYS A 84 37.47 -7.38 29.30
CA LYS A 84 38.34 -6.24 29.00
C LYS A 84 39.69 -6.78 28.53
N ALA A 85 40.04 -6.49 27.29
CA ALA A 85 41.38 -6.66 26.79
C ALA A 85 42.10 -5.32 26.91
N TYR A 86 43.28 -5.34 27.51
CA TYR A 86 44.12 -4.16 27.61
C TYR A 86 45.28 -4.35 26.65
N LYS A 87 45.60 -3.30 25.90
CA LYS A 87 46.83 -3.23 25.12
C LYS A 87 47.84 -2.46 25.95
N ASP A 88 49.01 -3.05 26.14
CA ASP A 88 50.12 -2.36 26.77
C ASP A 88 50.57 -1.22 25.84
N VAL A 89 50.46 0.01 26.34
CA VAL A 89 50.98 1.20 25.68
C VAL A 89 52.47 1.22 25.98
N VAL A 90 53.27 0.86 24.97
CA VAL A 90 54.73 0.87 25.01
C VAL A 90 55.24 2.19 24.41
N ASP A 91 56.20 2.82 25.09
CA ASP A 91 56.89 4.01 24.59
C ASP A 91 57.83 3.65 23.42
N GLU A 92 58.41 4.67 22.76
CA GLU A 92 59.37 4.50 21.65
C GLU A 92 60.61 3.64 22.05
N ALA A 93 60.89 3.52 23.35
CA ALA A 93 61.94 2.67 23.94
C ALA A 93 61.48 1.25 24.33
N GLY A 94 60.23 0.87 24.05
CA GLY A 94 59.68 -0.46 24.35
C GLY A 94 59.32 -0.70 25.82
N VAL A 95 59.25 0.36 26.64
CA VAL A 95 58.85 0.30 28.05
C VAL A 95 57.34 0.52 28.16
N VAL A 96 56.63 -0.36 28.88
CA VAL A 96 55.17 -0.24 29.11
C VAL A 96 54.91 0.93 30.07
N ILE A 97 54.28 1.99 29.56
CA ILE A 97 53.96 3.23 30.31
C ILE A 97 52.47 3.32 30.68
N GLY A 98 51.63 2.42 30.19
CA GLY A 98 50.22 2.33 30.59
C GLY A 98 49.49 1.17 29.93
N GLN A 99 48.24 0.95 30.34
CA GLN A 99 47.33 -0.02 29.74
C GLN A 99 46.14 0.73 29.15
N GLU A 100 45.99 0.68 27.83
CA GLU A 100 44.84 1.25 27.12
C GLU A 100 43.80 0.16 26.87
N LEU A 101 42.52 0.51 26.98
CA LEU A 101 41.44 -0.43 26.72
C LEU A 101 41.34 -0.69 25.21
N ASP A 102 41.73 -1.89 24.79
CA ASP A 102 41.65 -2.28 23.38
C ASP A 102 40.21 -2.69 23.08
N LEU A 103 39.42 -1.77 22.54
CA LEU A 103 38.05 -2.03 22.09
C LEU A 103 38.02 -3.14 21.02
N ALA A 104 39.05 -3.29 20.19
CA ALA A 104 39.04 -4.29 19.12
C ALA A 104 39.24 -5.72 19.63
N GLN A 105 39.95 -5.90 20.76
CA GLN A 105 40.15 -7.21 21.41
C GLN A 105 39.23 -7.42 22.61
N SER A 106 38.53 -6.38 23.06
CA SER A 106 37.56 -6.47 24.15
C SER A 106 36.22 -6.97 23.64
N ILE A 107 35.56 -7.80 24.46
CA ILE A 107 34.17 -8.20 24.22
C ILE A 107 33.29 -7.23 25.00
N TYR A 108 32.54 -6.39 24.30
CA TYR A 108 31.69 -5.37 24.92
C TYR A 108 30.33 -5.23 24.22
N ILE A 109 29.37 -4.71 24.99
CA ILE A 109 28.05 -4.31 24.50
C ILE A 109 28.04 -2.78 24.43
N ASP A 110 27.77 -2.25 23.25
CA ASP A 110 27.57 -0.83 22.98
C ASP A 110 26.10 -0.45 23.15
N TRP A 111 25.73 0.01 24.34
CA TRP A 111 24.37 0.46 24.64
C TRP A 111 24.04 1.77 23.94
N GLY A 112 25.04 2.59 23.64
CA GLY A 112 24.92 3.82 22.89
C GLY A 112 24.38 3.61 21.48
N SER A 113 25.05 2.73 20.75
CA SER A 113 24.66 2.32 19.40
C SER A 113 23.29 1.63 19.39
N PHE A 114 22.99 0.82 20.41
CA PHE A 114 21.69 0.17 20.53
C PHE A 114 20.53 1.16 20.72
N ILE A 115 20.66 2.12 21.66
CA ILE A 115 19.65 3.15 21.89
C ILE A 115 19.51 4.03 20.64
N ASN A 116 20.62 4.39 19.98
CA ASN A 116 20.60 5.13 18.73
C ASN A 116 19.86 4.36 17.61
N ALA A 117 20.05 3.04 17.51
CA ALA A 117 19.32 2.20 16.56
C ALA A 117 17.80 2.19 16.84
N ILE A 118 17.39 2.12 18.11
CA ILE A 118 15.97 2.20 18.52
C ILE A 118 15.39 3.57 18.16
N LEU A 119 16.07 4.66 18.50
CA LEU A 119 15.64 6.01 18.17
C LEU A 119 15.49 6.18 16.65
N ASN A 120 16.46 5.70 15.88
CA ASN A 120 16.40 5.73 14.42
C ASN A 120 15.20 4.93 13.86
N PHE A 121 14.91 3.75 14.43
CA PHE A 121 13.76 2.95 14.04
C PHE A 121 12.43 3.68 14.30
N LEU A 122 12.24 4.24 15.50
CA LEU A 122 11.01 4.95 15.88
C LEU A 122 10.78 6.17 14.99
N ILE A 123 11.84 6.92 14.70
CA ILE A 123 11.76 8.11 13.85
C ILE A 123 11.49 7.74 12.40
N THR A 124 12.17 6.72 11.87
CA THR A 124 11.93 6.20 10.52
C THR A 124 10.49 5.71 10.37
N ALA A 125 9.97 5.00 11.37
CA ALA A 125 8.58 4.56 11.40
C ALA A 125 7.60 5.75 11.42
N PHE A 126 7.88 6.78 12.22
CA PHE A 126 7.06 8.00 12.27
C PHE A 126 7.06 8.74 10.93
N VAL A 127 8.22 8.86 10.28
CA VAL A 127 8.35 9.47 8.95
C VAL A 127 7.56 8.69 7.90
N LEU A 128 7.70 7.35 7.89
CA LEU A 128 6.93 6.49 6.99
C LEU A 128 5.42 6.68 7.20
N PHE A 129 4.99 6.71 8.45
CA PHE A 129 3.60 7.00 8.80
C PHE A 129 3.16 8.38 8.31
N ALA A 130 3.97 9.43 8.51
CA ALA A 130 3.66 10.78 8.06
C ALA A 130 3.52 10.84 6.54
N ILE A 131 4.40 10.19 5.78
CA ILE A 131 4.33 10.14 4.31
C ILE A 131 3.08 9.38 3.86
N VAL A 132 2.82 8.20 4.43
CA VAL A 132 1.61 7.42 4.13
C VAL A 132 0.36 8.23 4.48
N LYS A 133 0.36 8.96 5.58
CA LYS A 133 -0.74 9.86 5.98
C LYS A 133 -0.93 10.99 4.98
N VAL A 134 0.13 11.61 4.48
CA VAL A 134 0.06 12.66 3.44
C VAL A 134 -0.48 12.09 2.14
N ILE A 135 -0.01 10.90 1.72
CA ILE A 135 -0.51 10.23 0.52
C ILE A 135 -1.98 9.84 0.69
N ASN A 136 -2.36 9.27 1.83
CA ASN A 136 -3.74 8.89 2.13
C ASN A 136 -4.65 10.13 2.18
N LYS A 137 -4.21 11.22 2.80
CA LYS A 137 -4.93 12.51 2.80
C LYS A 137 -5.02 13.13 1.42
N SER A 138 -3.96 13.03 0.60
CA SER A 138 -3.98 13.51 -0.79
C SER A 138 -4.90 12.65 -1.65
N ARG A 139 -4.95 11.34 -1.42
CA ARG A 139 -5.88 10.43 -2.08
C ARG A 139 -7.31 10.67 -1.63
N GLU A 140 -7.55 10.95 -0.36
CA GLU A 140 -8.84 11.35 0.17
C GLU A 140 -9.30 12.69 -0.41
N ASN A 141 -8.41 13.68 -0.55
CA ASN A 141 -8.70 14.93 -1.24
C ASN A 141 -8.97 14.72 -2.75
N ALA A 142 -8.25 13.78 -3.38
CA ALA A 142 -8.47 13.39 -4.77
C ALA A 142 -9.70 12.47 -4.97
N SER A 143 -10.16 11.75 -3.93
CA SER A 143 -11.38 10.92 -3.95
C SER A 143 -12.61 11.67 -3.46
N ASN A 144 -12.43 12.76 -2.71
CA ASN A 144 -13.43 13.79 -2.43
C ASN A 144 -13.75 14.59 -3.69
N ALA A 145 -12.82 14.67 -4.64
CA ALA A 145 -13.13 14.83 -6.05
C ALA A 145 -13.49 13.46 -6.64
N LYS A 146 -14.58 12.85 -6.13
CA LYS A 146 -15.13 11.57 -6.58
C LYS A 146 -15.13 11.64 -8.10
N LYS A 147 -14.33 10.79 -8.76
CA LYS A 147 -14.26 10.77 -10.22
C LYS A 147 -15.65 10.36 -10.70
N LEU A 148 -16.54 11.34 -10.94
CA LEU A 148 -17.80 11.12 -11.61
C LEU A 148 -17.49 10.28 -12.85
N THR A 149 -18.19 9.16 -13.02
CA THR A 149 -18.09 8.36 -14.24
C THR A 149 -18.42 9.26 -15.44
N ARG A 150 -18.01 8.86 -16.65
CA ARG A 150 -18.33 9.64 -17.86
C ARG A 150 -19.84 9.89 -17.98
N GLU A 151 -20.64 8.92 -17.55
CA GLU A 151 -22.10 8.98 -17.51
C GLU A 151 -22.60 10.00 -16.48
N GLN A 152 -22.13 9.91 -15.22
CA GLN A 152 -22.49 10.87 -14.17
C GLN A 152 -22.13 12.32 -14.54
N LYS A 153 -21.02 12.54 -15.25
CA LYS A 153 -20.65 13.87 -15.78
C LYS A 153 -21.60 14.36 -16.87
N ALA A 154 -22.09 13.47 -17.71
CA ALA A 154 -23.06 13.80 -18.75
C ALA A 154 -24.43 14.12 -18.14
N GLU A 155 -24.86 13.33 -17.15
CA GLU A 155 -26.12 13.54 -16.42
C GLU A 155 -26.12 14.87 -15.65
N LEU A 156 -25.07 15.18 -14.90
CA LEU A 156 -24.98 16.45 -14.16
C LEU A 156 -24.95 17.66 -15.12
N LYS A 157 -24.29 17.53 -16.28
CA LYS A 157 -24.30 18.58 -17.30
C LYS A 157 -25.69 18.75 -17.94
N ALA A 158 -26.42 17.66 -18.17
CA ALA A 158 -27.78 17.70 -18.69
C ALA A 158 -28.78 18.33 -17.70
N ASN A 159 -28.56 18.09 -16.40
CA ASN A 159 -29.40 18.63 -15.31
C ASN A 159 -28.91 20.00 -14.78
N GLY A 160 -27.97 20.66 -15.46
CA GLY A 160 -27.50 22.01 -15.09
C GLY A 160 -26.66 22.08 -13.80
N VAL A 161 -26.25 20.95 -13.23
CA VAL A 161 -25.48 20.90 -11.99
C VAL A 161 -23.98 21.09 -12.28
N ASN A 162 -23.38 22.08 -11.62
CA ASN A 162 -21.96 22.34 -11.78
C ASN A 162 -21.13 21.25 -11.09
N ARG A 163 -20.43 20.45 -11.89
CA ARG A 163 -19.49 19.39 -11.44
C ARG A 163 -18.39 19.84 -10.46
N ARG A 164 -18.13 21.14 -10.36
CA ARG A 164 -17.15 21.71 -9.41
C ARG A 164 -17.77 22.04 -8.06
N ASP A 165 -19.09 22.13 -7.97
CA ASP A 165 -19.83 22.36 -6.75
C ASP A 165 -20.17 21.02 -6.09
N LYS A 166 -19.38 20.65 -5.07
CA LYS A 166 -19.48 19.35 -4.39
C LYS A 166 -20.84 19.17 -3.70
N ALA A 167 -21.37 20.23 -3.08
CA ALA A 167 -22.63 20.18 -2.35
C ALA A 167 -23.82 19.95 -3.30
N ALA A 168 -23.83 20.63 -4.45
CA ALA A 168 -24.88 20.46 -5.45
C ALA A 168 -24.85 19.05 -6.09
N VAL A 169 -23.66 18.49 -6.32
CA VAL A 169 -23.51 17.14 -6.87
C VAL A 169 -23.96 16.06 -5.87
N GLU A 170 -23.62 16.22 -4.58
CA GLU A 170 -24.04 15.29 -3.52
C GLU A 170 -25.55 15.34 -3.28
N ALA A 171 -26.15 16.53 -3.26
CA ALA A 171 -27.59 16.70 -3.14
C ALA A 171 -28.35 16.03 -4.29
N TYR A 172 -27.88 16.20 -5.53
CA TYR A 172 -28.48 15.57 -6.72
C TYR A 172 -28.49 14.04 -6.65
N PHE A 173 -27.36 13.42 -6.28
CA PHE A 173 -27.30 11.96 -6.18
C PHE A 173 -28.08 11.42 -4.97
N ALA A 174 -28.12 12.14 -3.85
CA ALA A 174 -28.93 11.77 -2.70
C ALA A 174 -30.43 11.80 -3.03
N GLU A 175 -30.88 12.83 -3.75
CA GLU A 175 -32.27 12.94 -4.21
C GLU A 175 -32.64 11.83 -5.20
N LYS A 176 -31.78 11.55 -6.18
CA LYS A 176 -31.96 10.43 -7.12
C LYS A 176 -32.07 9.08 -6.40
N GLN A 177 -31.26 8.87 -5.36
CA GLN A 177 -31.28 7.63 -4.60
C GLN A 177 -32.56 7.50 -3.77
N ARG A 178 -33.04 8.59 -3.16
CA ARG A 178 -34.31 8.61 -2.43
C ARG A 178 -35.50 8.28 -3.35
N LEU A 179 -35.50 8.84 -4.56
CA LEU A 179 -36.52 8.53 -5.57
C LEU A 179 -36.45 7.06 -6.03
N ALA A 180 -35.26 6.49 -6.13
CA ALA A 180 -35.08 5.07 -6.45
C ALA A 180 -35.56 4.15 -5.32
N ASP A 181 -35.29 4.50 -4.06
CA ASP A 181 -35.74 3.75 -2.88
C ASP A 181 -37.26 3.82 -2.73
N GLU A 182 -37.87 4.99 -2.99
CA GLU A 182 -39.32 5.19 -3.00
C GLU A 182 -40.00 4.41 -4.13
N ALA A 183 -39.42 4.41 -5.33
CA ALA A 183 -39.89 3.60 -6.45
C ALA A 183 -39.76 2.10 -6.18
N ALA A 184 -38.64 1.64 -5.59
CA ALA A 184 -38.43 0.25 -5.23
C ALA A 184 -39.39 -0.21 -4.12
N ALA A 185 -39.67 0.65 -3.14
CA ALA A 185 -40.66 0.38 -2.11
C ALA A 185 -42.09 0.30 -2.69
N ALA A 186 -42.43 1.18 -3.63
CA ALA A 186 -43.72 1.14 -4.33
C ALA A 186 -43.86 -0.11 -5.21
N GLU A 187 -42.79 -0.51 -5.92
CA GLU A 187 -42.77 -1.73 -6.72
C GLU A 187 -42.86 -2.98 -5.85
N ALA A 188 -42.16 -3.02 -4.71
CA ALA A 188 -42.26 -4.10 -3.73
C ALA A 188 -43.66 -4.18 -3.09
N ALA A 189 -44.28 -3.03 -2.80
CA ALA A 189 -45.65 -2.96 -2.30
C ALA A 189 -46.65 -3.45 -3.36
N ALA A 190 -46.51 -3.03 -4.61
CA ALA A 190 -47.35 -3.48 -5.72
C ALA A 190 -47.16 -4.98 -6.02
N ALA A 191 -45.93 -5.48 -5.94
CA ALA A 191 -45.63 -6.91 -6.07
C ALA A 191 -46.19 -7.73 -4.90
N ALA A 192 -46.13 -7.20 -3.68
CA ALA A 192 -46.74 -7.83 -2.51
C ALA A 192 -48.27 -7.83 -2.57
N GLU A 193 -48.88 -6.76 -3.09
CA GLU A 193 -50.33 -6.68 -3.32
C GLU A 193 -50.78 -7.66 -4.41
N LYS A 194 -50.06 -7.72 -5.53
CA LYS A 194 -50.29 -8.71 -6.58
C LYS A 194 -50.11 -10.14 -6.07
N ALA A 195 -49.08 -10.41 -5.25
CA ALA A 195 -48.85 -11.73 -4.66
C ALA A 195 -49.94 -12.13 -3.65
N LYS A 196 -50.53 -11.16 -2.93
CA LYS A 196 -51.71 -11.40 -2.08
C LYS A 196 -52.94 -11.73 -2.93
N LEU A 197 -53.16 -10.98 -4.00
CA LEU A 197 -54.25 -11.22 -4.95
C LEU A 197 -54.14 -12.61 -5.61
N ASP A 198 -52.92 -12.99 -6.01
CA ASP A 198 -52.63 -14.29 -6.62
C ASP A 198 -52.78 -15.46 -5.61
N ARG A 199 -52.44 -15.23 -4.33
CA ARG A 199 -52.65 -16.18 -3.23
C ARG A 199 -54.14 -16.35 -2.87
N GLU A 200 -54.92 -15.29 -3.00
CA GLU A 200 -56.37 -15.31 -2.81
C GLU A 200 -57.09 -15.98 -3.98
N ALA A 201 -56.57 -15.84 -5.21
CA ALA A 201 -57.08 -16.51 -6.39
C ALA A 201 -56.77 -18.03 -6.44
N ASN A 202 -55.73 -18.52 -5.75
CA ASN A 202 -55.40 -19.94 -5.68
C ASN A 202 -54.93 -20.34 -4.26
N PRO A 203 -55.86 -20.58 -3.33
CA PRO A 203 -55.54 -20.86 -1.94
C PRO A 203 -54.85 -22.22 -1.78
N THR A 204 -53.75 -22.24 -1.02
CA THR A 204 -53.00 -23.47 -0.74
C THR A 204 -53.70 -24.33 0.33
N THR A 205 -53.37 -25.63 0.41
CA THR A 205 -53.97 -26.55 1.40
C THR A 205 -53.85 -26.04 2.85
N GLU A 206 -52.74 -25.37 3.21
CA GLU A 206 -52.58 -24.76 4.54
C GLU A 206 -53.50 -23.56 4.77
N ASP A 207 -53.79 -22.78 3.73
CA ASP A 207 -54.72 -21.64 3.81
C ASP A 207 -56.16 -22.14 3.95
N LEU A 208 -56.52 -23.22 3.25
CA LEU A 208 -57.82 -23.90 3.41
C LEU A 208 -57.98 -24.49 4.82
N LEU A 209 -56.93 -25.12 5.36
CA LEU A 209 -56.93 -25.66 6.72
C LEU A 209 -57.09 -24.58 7.79
N LYS A 210 -56.44 -23.42 7.61
CA LYS A 210 -56.60 -22.26 8.51
C LYS A 210 -57.98 -21.62 8.43
N LEU A 211 -58.57 -21.55 7.23
CA LEU A 211 -59.95 -21.06 7.06
C LEU A 211 -60.96 -21.99 7.73
N ILE A 212 -60.83 -23.32 7.56
CA ILE A 212 -61.68 -24.31 8.24
C ILE A 212 -61.54 -24.21 9.76
N LEU A 213 -60.30 -24.10 10.27
CA LEU A 213 -60.04 -23.94 11.71
C LEU A 213 -60.62 -22.63 12.26
N ALA A 214 -60.54 -21.53 11.50
CA ALA A 214 -61.08 -20.24 11.90
C ALA A 214 -62.63 -20.26 11.95
N GLU A 215 -63.28 -20.94 11.01
CA GLU A 215 -64.74 -21.10 10.98
C GLU A 215 -65.24 -22.00 12.12
N LEU A 216 -64.54 -23.10 12.40
CA LEU A 216 -64.85 -24.01 13.51
C LEU A 216 -64.67 -23.37 14.90
N LYS A 217 -63.90 -22.29 15.02
CA LYS A 217 -63.74 -21.53 16.27
C LYS A 217 -64.79 -20.44 16.44
N LYS A 218 -65.52 -20.12 15.37
CA LYS A 218 -66.53 -19.06 15.30
C LYS A 218 -67.94 -19.58 15.56
N ASN A 219 -68.17 -20.88 15.29
CA ASN A 219 -69.32 -21.66 15.77
C ASN A 219 -69.01 -22.31 17.12
#